data_AF-A0A157SEZ0-F1
#
_entry.id   AF-A0A157SEZ0-F1
#
_cell.length_a   1.000
_cell.length_b   1.000
_cell.length_c   1.000
_cell.angle_alpha   90.00
_cell.angle_beta   90.00
_cell.angle_gamma   90.00
#
_symmetry.space_group_name_H-M   'P 1'
#
loop_
_entity.id
_entity.type
_entity.pdbx_description
1 polymer ?
#
loop_
_entity_poly.entity_id
_entity_poly.type
_entity_poly.pdbx_seq_one_letter_code
_entity_poly.pdbx_strand_id
1 'polypeptide(L)'
;MSLVVNDSCVESLSAVAAQHEDWIIQQAIELLERRIFKVGPCLSRPAAVRDYLRLKLVAEPNEIFAIVFLDSMHQVLAYEPMFRGTINSTAVYPRVVVQRVLELKAAAVIFAHQHPSGVT
;
A
#
# COMPACT_ATOMS: atom_id res chain seq x y z
N MET A 1 -57.57 -33.92 -5.34
CA MET A 1 -56.21 -34.47 -5.25
C MET A 1 -55.26 -33.29 -5.16
N SER A 2 -54.73 -33.00 -3.98
CA SER A 2 -53.79 -31.90 -3.75
C SER A 2 -52.37 -32.44 -3.94
N LEU A 3 -51.64 -31.90 -4.92
CA LEU A 3 -50.22 -32.18 -5.12
C LEU A 3 -49.44 -31.47 -4.01
N VAL A 4 -48.96 -32.24 -3.03
CA VAL A 4 -48.02 -31.74 -2.03
C VAL A 4 -46.66 -31.60 -2.72
N VAL A 5 -46.27 -30.37 -3.03
CA VAL A 5 -44.91 -30.06 -3.49
C VAL A 5 -43.99 -30.18 -2.29
N ASN A 6 -42.94 -30.98 -2.41
CA ASN A 6 -42.02 -31.33 -1.33
C ASN A 6 -41.02 -30.16 -1.09
N ASP A 7 -41.06 -29.54 0.09
CA ASP A 7 -40.24 -28.36 0.47
C ASP A 7 -38.72 -28.62 0.43
N SER A 8 -38.28 -29.87 0.53
CA SER A 8 -36.86 -30.28 0.50
C SER A 8 -36.10 -29.92 -0.79
N CYS A 9 -36.80 -29.80 -1.92
CA CYS A 9 -36.19 -29.38 -3.19
C CYS A 9 -35.90 -27.87 -3.21
N VAL A 10 -36.74 -27.07 -2.54
CA VAL A 10 -36.64 -25.61 -2.50
C VAL A 10 -35.47 -25.16 -1.62
N GLU A 11 -35.24 -25.84 -0.49
CA GLU A 11 -34.06 -25.62 0.36
C GLU A 11 -32.74 -25.97 -0.34
N SER A 12 -32.75 -26.99 -1.23
CA SER A 12 -31.55 -27.34 -2.01
C SER A 12 -31.22 -26.31 -3.08
N LEU A 13 -32.22 -25.66 -3.68
CA LEU A 13 -32.02 -24.63 -4.69
C LEU A 13 -31.54 -23.31 -4.09
N SER A 14 -32.05 -22.94 -2.90
CA SER A 14 -31.58 -21.75 -2.17
C SER A 14 -30.15 -21.92 -1.65
N ALA A 15 -29.77 -23.13 -1.21
CA ALA A 15 -28.39 -23.44 -0.82
C ALA A 15 -27.41 -23.34 -2.00
N VAL A 16 -27.81 -23.82 -3.19
CA VAL A 16 -26.99 -23.70 -4.41
C VAL A 16 -26.88 -22.24 -4.87
N ALA A 17 -27.96 -21.46 -4.76
CA ALA A 17 -27.94 -20.02 -5.06
C ALA A 17 -27.00 -19.26 -4.10
N ALA A 18 -27.07 -19.54 -2.79
CA ALA A 18 -26.17 -18.96 -1.80
C ALA A 18 -24.70 -19.34 -2.06
N GLN A 19 -24.43 -20.60 -2.39
CA GLN A 19 -23.08 -21.04 -2.76
C GLN A 19 -22.57 -20.34 -4.03
N HIS A 20 -23.45 -20.07 -4.99
CA HIS A 20 -23.12 -19.32 -6.19
C HIS A 20 -22.85 -17.84 -5.88
N GLU A 21 -23.65 -17.22 -5.01
CA GLU A 21 -23.43 -15.85 -4.53
C GLU A 21 -22.09 -15.72 -3.79
N ASP A 22 -21.78 -16.65 -2.89
CA ASP A 22 -20.49 -16.70 -2.16
C ASP A 22 -19.31 -16.83 -3.13
N TRP A 23 -19.45 -17.66 -4.17
CA TRP A 23 -18.44 -17.79 -5.21
C TRP A 23 -18.23 -16.48 -5.98
N ILE A 24 -19.31 -15.78 -6.33
CA ILE A 24 -19.22 -14.46 -6.99
C ILE A 24 -18.51 -13.45 -6.08
N ILE A 25 -18.86 -13.41 -4.79
CA ILE A 25 -18.25 -12.49 -3.82
C ILE A 25 -16.75 -12.76 -3.71
N GLN A 26 -16.35 -14.04 -3.58
CA GLN A 26 -14.94 -14.42 -3.49
C GLN A 26 -14.16 -14.00 -4.74
N GLN A 27 -14.71 -14.24 -5.93
CA GLN A 27 -14.09 -13.83 -7.19
C GLN A 27 -14.00 -12.30 -7.34
N ALA A 28 -15.01 -11.58 -6.86
CA ALA A 28 -14.99 -10.13 -6.83
C ALA A 28 -13.90 -9.59 -5.88
N ILE A 29 -13.75 -10.17 -4.69
CA ILE A 29 -12.68 -9.82 -3.74
C ILE A 29 -11.31 -10.02 -4.38
N GLU A 30 -11.03 -11.19 -4.97
CA GLU A 30 -9.75 -11.46 -5.64
C GLU A 30 -9.45 -10.47 -6.78
N LEU A 31 -10.47 -10.11 -7.57
CA LEU A 31 -10.32 -9.13 -8.64
C LEU A 31 -10.04 -7.72 -8.09
N LEU A 32 -10.72 -7.32 -7.01
CA LEU A 32 -10.50 -6.04 -6.35
C LEU A 32 -9.13 -5.99 -5.68
N GLU A 33 -8.67 -7.07 -5.06
CA GLU A 33 -7.31 -7.19 -4.53
C GLU A 33 -6.26 -6.98 -5.62
N ARG A 34 -6.41 -7.64 -6.77
CA ARG A 34 -5.46 -7.50 -7.88
C ARG A 34 -5.46 -6.11 -8.54
N ARG A 35 -6.60 -5.42 -8.53
CA ARG A 35 -6.77 -4.14 -9.26
C ARG A 35 -6.64 -2.90 -8.39
N ILE A 36 -7.15 -2.94 -7.16
CA ILE A 36 -7.22 -1.80 -6.24
C ILE A 36 -6.10 -1.90 -5.21
N PHE A 37 -5.92 -3.07 -4.60
CA PHE A 37 -4.89 -3.29 -3.58
C PHE A 37 -3.59 -3.80 -4.23
N LYS A 38 -3.00 -2.99 -5.10
CA LYS A 38 -1.63 -3.26 -5.55
C LYS A 38 -0.69 -3.13 -4.36
N VAL A 39 -0.27 -4.29 -3.85
CA VAL A 39 0.85 -4.41 -2.93
C VAL A 39 2.04 -3.63 -3.49
N GLY A 40 2.53 -2.66 -2.72
CA GLY A 40 3.75 -1.96 -3.07
C GLY A 40 4.95 -2.91 -3.07
N PRO A 41 6.05 -2.55 -3.76
CA PRO A 41 7.20 -3.43 -3.82
C PRO A 41 7.74 -3.75 -2.42
N CYS A 42 8.17 -4.98 -2.19
CA CYS A 42 8.88 -5.36 -0.96
C CYS A 42 10.34 -4.89 -1.04
N LEU A 43 10.77 -4.10 -0.05
CA LEU A 43 12.11 -3.53 0.02
C LEU A 43 12.97 -4.26 1.06
N SER A 44 13.29 -5.52 0.77
CA SER A 44 14.01 -6.43 1.69
C SER A 44 15.54 -6.32 1.68
N ARG A 45 16.12 -5.49 0.80
CA ARG A 45 17.58 -5.31 0.71
C ARG A 45 17.96 -3.87 0.32
N PRO A 46 19.11 -3.34 0.79
CA PRO A 46 19.54 -1.98 0.49
C PRO A 46 19.59 -1.64 -1.02
N ALA A 47 19.98 -2.60 -1.86
CA ALA A 47 19.98 -2.42 -3.31
C ALA A 47 18.57 -2.14 -3.88
N ALA A 48 17.54 -2.86 -3.40
CA ALA A 48 16.17 -2.65 -3.82
C ALA A 48 15.64 -1.27 -3.37
N VAL A 49 16.02 -0.84 -2.16
CA VAL A 49 15.71 0.51 -1.65
C VAL A 49 16.32 1.58 -2.55
N ARG A 50 17.61 1.45 -2.89
CA ARG A 50 18.32 2.37 -3.78
C ARG A 50 17.66 2.45 -5.15
N ASP A 51 17.36 1.31 -5.75
CA ASP A 51 16.78 1.27 -7.10
C ASP A 51 15.35 1.84 -7.11
N TYR A 52 14.57 1.56 -6.06
CA TYR A 52 13.25 2.17 -5.84
C TYR A 52 13.34 3.69 -5.71
N LEU A 53 14.24 4.19 -4.85
CA LEU A 53 14.39 5.61 -4.59
C LEU A 53 14.97 6.38 -5.79
N ARG A 54 15.86 5.77 -6.59
CA ARG A 54 16.37 6.39 -7.84
C ARG A 54 15.26 6.72 -8.83
N LEU A 55 14.21 5.89 -8.91
CA LEU A 55 13.07 6.14 -9.78
C LEU A 55 12.13 7.22 -9.23
N LYS A 56 12.13 7.43 -7.91
CA LYS A 56 11.22 8.36 -7.22
C LYS A 56 11.82 9.74 -6.97
N LEU A 57 13.12 9.79 -6.72
CA LEU A 57 13.92 10.99 -6.55
C LEU A 57 14.47 11.40 -7.92
N VAL A 58 13.58 11.78 -8.84
CA VAL A 58 13.96 12.49 -10.06
C VAL A 58 14.55 13.84 -9.65
N ALA A 59 15.54 14.33 -10.40
CA ALA A 59 16.33 15.51 -10.05
C ALA A 59 15.44 16.73 -9.72
N GLU A 60 15.37 17.07 -8.43
CA GLU A 60 14.72 18.27 -7.90
C GLU A 60 15.83 19.25 -7.46
N PRO A 61 15.73 20.55 -7.81
CA PRO A 61 16.81 21.51 -7.59
C PRO A 61 17.04 21.88 -6.12
N ASN A 62 16.07 21.57 -5.25
CA ASN A 62 16.14 21.80 -3.81
C ASN A 62 16.26 20.48 -3.07
N GLU A 63 16.87 20.46 -1.89
CA GLU A 63 16.90 19.27 -1.05
C GLU A 63 15.49 18.77 -0.70
N ILE A 64 15.32 17.46 -0.73
CA ILE A 64 14.06 16.80 -0.38
C ILE A 64 14.35 15.71 0.65
N PHE A 65 13.64 15.80 1.77
CA PHE A 65 13.51 14.72 2.73
C PHE A 65 12.25 13.92 2.42
N ALA A 66 12.44 12.70 1.94
CA ALA A 66 11.38 11.77 1.59
C ALA A 66 11.33 10.59 2.56
N ILE A 67 10.14 10.04 2.72
CA ILE A 67 9.89 8.91 3.61
C ILE A 67 9.17 7.83 2.81
N VAL A 68 9.69 6.60 2.91
CA VAL A 68 8.99 5.39 2.45
C VAL A 68 8.36 4.74 3.68
N PHE A 69 7.05 4.61 3.68
CA PHE A 69 6.27 3.97 4.73
C PHE A 69 6.09 2.50 4.38
N LEU A 70 6.34 1.61 5.35
CA LEU A 70 6.34 0.17 5.15
C LEU A 70 5.39 -0.53 6.12
N ASP A 71 4.83 -1.65 5.67
CA ASP A 71 4.18 -2.62 6.57
C ASP A 71 5.21 -3.51 7.28
N SER A 72 4.73 -4.46 8.10
CA SER A 72 5.58 -5.40 8.86
C SER A 72 6.34 -6.40 7.98
N MET A 73 5.97 -6.53 6.71
CA MET A 73 6.61 -7.38 5.71
C MET A 73 7.51 -6.57 4.77
N HIS A 74 7.84 -5.33 5.13
CA HIS A 74 8.65 -4.40 4.36
C HIS A 74 8.07 -4.07 2.98
N GLN A 75 6.76 -4.16 2.81
CA GLN A 75 6.05 -3.75 1.60
C GLN A 75 5.72 -2.26 1.66
N VAL A 76 5.90 -1.56 0.55
CA VAL A 76 5.65 -0.12 0.49
C VAL A 76 4.15 0.18 0.62
N LEU A 77 3.81 0.92 1.67
CA LEU A 77 2.49 1.54 1.85
C LEU A 77 2.40 2.87 1.09
N ALA A 78 3.43 3.71 1.22
CA ALA A 78 3.49 5.01 0.57
C ALA A 78 4.93 5.51 0.42
N TYR A 79 5.12 6.43 -0.52
CA TYR A 79 6.32 7.27 -0.65
C TYR A 79 5.89 8.73 -0.62
N GLU A 80 6.46 9.52 0.28
CA GLU A 80 6.09 10.93 0.44
C GLU A 80 7.34 11.84 0.60
N PRO A 81 7.53 12.85 -0.28
CA PRO A 81 8.52 13.90 -0.08
C PRO A 81 7.99 14.92 0.96
N MET A 82 8.17 14.61 2.24
CA MET A 82 7.51 15.33 3.34
C MET A 82 8.09 16.72 3.63
N PHE A 83 9.39 16.92 3.40
CA PHE A 83 10.01 18.23 3.63
C PHE A 83 10.83 18.63 2.41
N ARG A 84 10.64 19.88 1.98
CA ARG A 84 11.45 20.53 0.94
C ARG A 84 12.30 21.59 1.62
N GLY A 85 13.60 21.51 1.41
CA GLY A 85 14.58 22.44 1.94
C GLY A 85 14.99 23.49 0.94
N THR A 86 16.14 24.09 1.24
CA THR A 86 16.89 24.93 0.32
C THR A 86 17.84 24.07 -0.51
N ILE A 87 18.80 24.69 -1.21
CA ILE A 87 19.86 23.98 -1.92
C ILE A 87 20.80 23.17 -1.00
N ASN A 88 20.92 23.54 0.29
CA ASN A 88 21.97 23.00 1.19
C ASN A 88 21.46 22.52 2.56
N SER A 89 20.16 22.69 2.85
CA SER A 89 19.60 22.20 4.11
C SER A 89 18.08 22.02 4.05
N THR A 90 17.57 21.00 4.75
CA THR A 90 16.14 20.78 5.01
C THR A 90 15.88 20.64 6.50
N ALA A 91 14.88 21.37 7.03
CA ALA A 91 14.40 21.20 8.39
C ALA A 91 13.36 20.08 8.47
N VAL A 92 13.57 19.11 9.36
CA VAL A 92 12.68 17.96 9.58
C VAL A 92 12.06 18.07 10.97
N TYR A 93 10.73 17.89 11.06
CA TYR A 93 10.00 17.96 12.31
C TYR A 93 9.52 16.56 12.73
N PRO A 94 10.16 15.89 13.71
CA PRO A 94 9.84 14.52 14.08
C PRO A 94 8.37 14.29 14.45
N ARG A 95 7.72 15.26 15.10
CA ARG A 95 6.28 15.17 15.43
C ARG A 95 5.39 14.96 14.20
N VAL A 96 5.74 15.59 13.08
CA VAL A 96 4.98 15.50 11.82
C VAL A 96 5.24 14.14 11.17
N VAL A 97 6.48 13.66 11.22
CA VAL A 97 6.86 12.32 10.75
C VAL A 97 6.08 11.25 11.52
N VAL A 98 6.11 11.30 12.86
CA VAL A 98 5.44 10.31 13.70
C VAL A 98 3.92 10.35 13.50
N GLN A 99 3.33 11.54 13.41
CA GLN A 99 1.90 11.68 13.10
C GLN A 99 1.57 10.95 11.78
N ARG A 100 2.38 11.15 10.74
CA ARG A 100 2.15 10.52 9.44
C ARG A 100 2.35 9.01 9.44
N VAL A 101 3.33 8.52 10.20
CA VAL A 101 3.56 7.08 10.42
C VAL A 101 2.30 6.43 11.02
N LEU A 102 1.70 7.08 12.02
CA LEU A 102 0.48 6.59 12.68
C LEU A 102 -0.75 6.64 11.75
N GLU A 103 -0.92 7.73 10.99
CA GLU A 103 -2.01 7.87 10.01
C GLU A 103 -1.98 6.75 8.95
N LEU A 104 -0.78 6.41 8.46
CA LEU A 104 -0.57 5.34 7.48
C LEU A 104 -0.50 3.93 8.10
N LYS A 105 -0.56 3.82 9.43
CA LYS A 105 -0.38 2.57 10.18
C LYS A 105 0.90 1.82 9.77
N ALA A 106 1.96 2.57 9.51
CA ALA A 106 3.23 2.01 9.07
C ALA A 106 3.93 1.30 10.24
N ALA A 107 4.45 0.10 9.99
CA ALA A 107 5.23 -0.65 10.96
C ALA A 107 6.72 -0.24 10.94
N ALA A 108 7.20 0.25 9.80
CA ALA A 108 8.56 0.73 9.63
C ALA A 108 8.63 1.88 8.62
N VAL A 109 9.73 2.63 8.64
CA VAL A 109 10.02 3.71 7.69
C VAL A 109 11.46 3.65 7.20
N ILE A 110 11.66 4.09 5.96
CA ILE A 110 12.98 4.41 5.40
C ILE A 110 13.01 5.91 5.14
N PHE A 111 14.02 6.60 5.68
CA PHE A 111 14.28 8.00 5.38
C PHE A 111 15.25 8.12 4.21
N ALA A 112 14.96 9.03 3.31
CA ALA A 112 15.79 9.35 2.17
C ALA A 112 15.98 10.85 2.09
N HIS A 113 17.22 11.28 1.83
CA HIS A 113 17.52 12.66 1.57
C HIS A 113 18.36 12.74 0.31
N GLN A 114 17.92 13.56 -0.64
CA GLN A 114 18.69 13.85 -1.83
C GLN A 114 19.40 15.19 -1.64
N HIS A 115 20.67 15.25 -2.02
CA HIS A 115 21.45 16.47 -2.09
C HIS A 115 21.69 16.82 -3.57
N PRO A 116 21.18 17.97 -4.08
CA PRO A 116 21.31 18.34 -5.49
C PRO A 116 22.77 18.48 -5.95
N SER A 117 23.69 18.77 -5.03
CA SER A 117 25.13 18.88 -5.28
C SER A 117 25.80 17.53 -5.62
N GLY A 118 25.12 16.41 -5.35
CA GLY A 118 25.69 15.06 -5.52
C GLY A 118 26.78 14.71 -4.49
N VAL A 119 27.02 15.57 -3.50
CA VAL A 119 27.97 15.32 -2.41
C VAL A 119 27.22 14.62 -1.28
N THR A 120 27.39 13.30 -1.18
CA THR A 120 26.85 12.42 -0.13
C THR A 120 27.87 11.35 0.22
#